data_AF-A0A9P6CXY5-F1
#
_entry.id   AF-A0A9P6CXY5-F1
#
_cell.length_a   1.000
_cell.length_b   1.000
_cell.length_c   1.000
_cell.angle_alpha   90.00
_cell.angle_beta   90.00
_cell.angle_gamma   90.00
#
_symmetry.space_group_name_H-M   'P 1'
#
loop_
_entity.id
_entity.type
_entity.pdbx_description
1 polymer ?
#
loop_
_entity_poly.entity_id
_entity_poly.type
_entity_poly.pdbx_seq_one_letter_code
_entity_poly.pdbx_strand_id
1 'polypeptide(L)'
;MISLSPYNSPTKKHTLGPQATNSFIDVLSGMSLSTDLQEHGDWARPAPPKHERRKSIKFQKLDIREANEPSGRSQIHLFGVTKDGYSILVRVLDFPHYFYYPAPQGFEEEDLSPLCEYVNELLLGTGKPVVSEIQLETQTTCVDGRPVEFLKISLFDHRKMRRVKDIFMSGRCQYRDLFSSPELSYEASIPYFLRFMLDTNILCMTWLQLPKNEYNVILTAERVSCCQQEVSISLESLRICHVIDDQEKFAPLRILSFDIESDLKSNGKFPDPRGEAVIQIGNMISVHGQDIPCNRTVFTLGSCSAISGAHVLSFEDESKMLLAWSHFFLEVDPDVVIGYNITQFDIPYLLNRAQTLNLHEFPFLGRVRGEVSLNRNIIVQAFPPHSTLGSPQSMAKRQNTFPDCPGYEGRLLLDVYFYIREHYPQRVGSKFKGSLKLNAVAKDFLQDTKEDVDHTQIPILYRGNPDTRRQLALYCLKDAYLPLLLLKKLKCFEQEVRVAREASVPFNTLRVWRTLKNIAKRYIDAISGVYLAADPQGMRDA
;
A
#
# COMPACT_ATOMS: atom_id res chain seq x y z
N MET A 1 11.40 52.05 28.07
CA MET A 1 12.24 52.31 26.88
C MET A 1 13.40 51.33 26.86
N ILE A 2 13.22 50.15 26.26
CA ILE A 2 14.32 49.31 25.79
C ILE A 2 13.88 48.79 24.42
N SER A 3 14.65 49.17 23.42
CA SER A 3 14.47 48.92 21.98
C SER A 3 14.68 47.43 21.68
N LEU A 4 13.67 46.79 21.07
CA LEU A 4 13.81 45.47 20.45
C LEU A 4 14.19 45.65 18.98
N SER A 5 15.40 45.23 18.63
CA SER A 5 15.87 45.08 17.27
C SER A 5 15.20 43.87 16.61
N PRO A 6 14.69 43.97 15.36
CA PRO A 6 14.25 42.80 14.61
C PRO A 6 15.45 42.13 13.95
N TYR A 7 15.72 40.89 14.37
CA TYR A 7 16.64 39.98 13.70
C TYR A 7 16.03 39.57 12.34
N ASN A 8 16.47 40.24 11.26
CA ASN A 8 16.18 39.83 9.88
C ASN A 8 17.18 38.75 9.46
N SER A 9 16.79 37.48 9.50
CA SER A 9 17.47 36.42 8.74
C SER A 9 16.80 36.26 7.38
N PRO A 10 17.50 36.40 6.24
CA PRO A 10 16.90 36.17 4.94
C PRO A 10 16.86 34.67 4.67
N THR A 11 15.78 33.99 5.05
CA THR A 11 15.47 32.67 4.49
C THR A 11 15.01 32.87 3.06
N LYS A 12 15.93 32.73 2.09
CA LYS A 12 15.56 32.56 0.68
C LYS A 12 14.75 31.28 0.56
N LYS A 13 13.42 31.39 0.49
CA LYS A 13 12.55 30.31 0.03
C LYS A 13 12.87 30.06 -1.44
N HIS A 14 13.62 29.00 -1.73
CA HIS A 14 13.79 28.52 -3.10
C HIS A 14 12.54 27.72 -3.46
N THR A 15 11.60 28.39 -4.14
CA THR A 15 10.45 27.74 -4.78
C THR A 15 10.93 26.88 -5.95
N LEU A 16 10.43 25.65 -6.04
CA LEU A 16 10.43 24.82 -7.25
C LEU A 16 9.49 25.44 -8.31
N GLY A 17 9.87 26.59 -8.83
CA GLY A 17 9.37 27.10 -10.10
C GLY A 17 10.36 26.74 -11.21
N PRO A 18 9.91 26.58 -12.47
CA PRO A 18 10.82 26.33 -13.58
C PRO A 18 11.79 27.51 -13.70
N GLN A 19 13.05 27.30 -13.32
CA GLN A 19 14.14 28.20 -13.66
C GLN A 19 14.68 27.81 -15.04
N ALA A 20 14.93 28.83 -15.87
CA ALA A 20 15.35 28.67 -17.25
C ALA A 20 16.58 27.74 -17.40
N THR A 21 16.45 26.74 -18.27
CA THR A 21 17.52 25.98 -18.97
C THR A 21 18.80 25.68 -18.18
N ASN A 22 18.68 25.12 -16.99
CA ASN A 22 19.79 24.40 -16.36
C ASN A 22 19.75 22.95 -16.83
N SER A 23 20.90 22.36 -17.18
CA SER A 23 20.96 20.93 -17.51
C SER A 23 20.54 20.12 -16.27
N PHE A 24 20.04 18.89 -16.45
CA PHE A 24 19.65 18.09 -15.28
C PHE A 24 20.83 17.81 -14.32
N ILE A 25 22.07 17.80 -14.84
CA ILE A 25 23.29 17.74 -14.04
C ILE A 25 23.41 18.96 -13.10
N ASP A 26 23.09 20.16 -13.59
CA ASP A 26 23.13 21.38 -12.78
C ASP A 26 22.04 21.35 -11.69
N VAL A 27 20.88 20.79 -12.02
CA VAL A 27 19.79 20.56 -11.05
C VAL A 27 20.26 19.62 -9.93
N LEU A 28 20.86 18.48 -10.26
CA LEU A 28 21.39 17.53 -9.27
C LEU A 28 22.50 18.15 -8.40
N SER A 29 23.41 18.89 -9.03
CA SER A 29 24.52 19.57 -8.35
C SER A 29 24.03 20.69 -7.42
N GLY A 30 23.00 21.43 -7.83
CA GLY A 30 22.35 22.43 -6.98
C GLY A 30 21.68 21.82 -5.75
N MET A 31 21.11 20.62 -5.89
CA MET A 31 20.49 19.91 -4.76
C MET A 31 21.54 19.44 -3.73
N SER A 32 22.74 19.01 -4.15
CA SER A 32 23.80 18.59 -3.22
C SER A 32 24.43 19.75 -2.44
N LEU A 33 24.26 21.00 -2.89
CA LEU A 33 24.68 22.18 -2.13
C LEU A 33 23.70 22.54 -0.99
N SER A 34 22.48 21.99 -1.03
CA SER A 34 21.40 22.28 -0.09
C SER A 34 21.02 21.09 0.81
N THR A 35 21.58 19.92 0.50
CA THR A 35 21.44 18.69 1.28
C THR A 35 22.80 18.01 1.28
N ASP A 36 23.36 17.73 2.45
CA ASP A 36 24.49 16.81 2.53
C ASP A 36 23.99 15.48 1.95
N LEU A 37 24.61 15.03 0.86
CA LEU A 37 24.43 13.65 0.42
C LEU A 37 24.87 12.79 1.60
N GLN A 38 23.95 12.03 2.19
CA GLN A 38 24.32 11.05 3.21
C GLN A 38 25.47 10.20 2.67
N GLU A 39 26.47 9.91 3.51
CA GLU A 39 27.58 9.06 3.10
C GLU A 39 27.05 7.74 2.52
N HIS A 40 27.81 7.14 1.61
CA HIS A 40 27.45 5.85 1.00
C HIS A 40 27.06 4.85 2.10
N GLY A 41 25.80 4.42 2.10
CA GLY A 41 25.31 3.38 3.03
C GLY A 41 24.61 3.88 4.30
N ASP A 42 24.22 5.15 4.41
CA ASP A 42 23.29 5.62 5.46
C ASP A 42 21.90 5.93 4.87
N TRP A 43 21.18 4.89 4.43
CA TRP A 43 19.82 5.05 3.86
C TRP A 43 18.71 4.78 4.87
N ALA A 44 19.07 4.18 6.00
CA ALA A 44 18.15 3.76 7.03
C ALA A 44 17.35 4.93 7.62
N ARG A 45 16.19 4.61 8.19
CA ARG A 45 15.46 5.57 9.05
C ARG A 45 16.29 5.86 10.30
N PRO A 46 16.18 7.07 10.88
CA PRO A 46 16.73 7.35 12.20
C PRO A 46 16.31 6.26 13.19
N ALA A 47 17.25 5.74 13.97
CA ALA A 47 16.92 4.69 14.93
C ALA A 47 15.97 5.24 16.01
N PRO A 48 14.88 4.53 16.36
CA PRO A 48 14.02 4.96 17.45
C PRO A 48 14.81 4.96 18.77
N PRO A 49 14.50 5.89 19.70
CA PRO A 49 15.12 5.87 21.02
C PRO A 49 14.90 4.52 21.69
N LYS A 50 15.91 4.01 22.39
CA LYS A 50 15.83 2.73 23.11
C LYS A 50 14.57 2.74 23.98
N HIS A 51 13.64 1.83 23.68
CA HIS A 51 12.29 1.84 24.21
C HIS A 51 12.27 1.84 25.74
N GLU A 52 11.92 2.96 26.34
CA GLU A 52 11.31 2.96 27.66
C GLU A 52 9.84 2.59 27.44
N ARG A 53 9.37 1.47 28.01
CA ARG A 53 7.96 0.98 28.00
C ARG A 53 6.96 1.96 28.66
N ARG A 54 7.17 3.28 28.57
CA ARG A 54 6.59 4.31 29.44
C ARG A 54 6.17 5.57 28.69
N LYS A 55 6.20 5.60 27.35
CA LYS A 55 5.75 6.76 26.57
C LYS A 55 4.58 6.40 25.67
N SER A 56 3.67 7.35 25.52
CA SER A 56 2.61 7.24 24.52
C SER A 56 3.23 7.37 23.12
N ILE A 57 2.75 6.56 22.17
CA ILE A 57 3.20 6.59 20.78
C ILE A 57 2.07 7.18 19.95
N LYS A 58 2.38 8.16 19.10
CA LYS A 58 1.45 8.69 18.09
C LYS A 58 1.99 8.34 16.72
N PHE A 59 1.13 7.80 15.85
CA PHE A 59 1.51 7.41 14.51
C PHE A 59 0.35 7.61 13.53
N GLN A 60 0.66 7.86 12.27
CA GLN A 60 -0.31 7.93 11.20
C GLN A 60 -0.43 6.57 10.52
N LYS A 61 -1.65 6.04 10.45
CA LYS A 61 -1.95 4.76 9.78
C LYS A 61 -1.80 4.91 8.26
N LEU A 62 -0.94 4.10 7.66
CA LEU A 62 -0.76 3.98 6.22
C LEU A 62 -1.65 2.89 5.64
N ASP A 63 -1.46 1.66 6.11
CA ASP A 63 -2.06 0.46 5.53
C ASP A 63 -2.66 -0.44 6.62
N ILE A 64 -3.55 -1.34 6.21
CA ILE A 64 -4.25 -2.27 7.10
C ILE A 64 -4.23 -3.67 6.50
N ARG A 65 -4.09 -4.66 7.37
CA ARG A 65 -4.09 -6.05 6.96
C ARG A 65 -4.76 -6.95 8.00
N GLU A 66 -5.45 -7.99 7.52
CA GLU A 66 -5.98 -9.08 8.33
C GLU A 66 -4.86 -10.06 8.70
N ALA A 67 -4.85 -10.51 9.95
CA ALA A 67 -3.94 -11.54 10.43
C ALA A 67 -4.58 -12.35 11.56
N ASN A 68 -3.90 -13.41 11.99
CA ASN A 68 -4.28 -14.17 13.18
C ASN A 68 -3.10 -14.27 14.13
N GLU A 69 -3.41 -14.37 15.41
CA GLU A 69 -2.46 -14.80 16.43
C GLU A 69 -2.08 -16.28 16.23
N PRO A 70 -0.96 -16.75 16.79
CA PRO A 70 -0.64 -18.19 16.82
C PRO A 70 -1.76 -19.03 17.46
N SER A 71 -2.56 -18.43 18.34
CA SER A 71 -3.73 -19.07 18.95
C SER A 71 -4.85 -19.39 17.96
N GLY A 72 -4.86 -18.72 16.80
CA GLY A 72 -5.93 -18.74 15.79
C GLY A 72 -6.89 -17.56 15.87
N ARG A 73 -6.86 -16.79 16.97
CA ARG A 73 -7.71 -15.59 17.15
C ARG A 73 -7.35 -14.51 16.15
N SER A 74 -8.34 -13.73 15.74
CA SER A 74 -8.21 -12.66 14.75
C SER A 74 -7.46 -11.47 15.34
N GLN A 75 -6.66 -10.83 14.51
CA GLN A 75 -6.00 -9.56 14.82
C GLN A 75 -5.93 -8.69 13.56
N ILE A 76 -5.81 -7.39 13.76
CA ILE A 76 -5.59 -6.43 12.67
C ILE A 76 -4.17 -5.89 12.76
N HIS A 77 -3.47 -5.87 11.63
CA HIS A 77 -2.16 -5.24 11.50
C HIS A 77 -2.34 -3.85 10.90
N LEU A 78 -1.90 -2.83 11.64
CA LEU A 78 -1.85 -1.44 11.17
C LEU A 78 -0.40 -1.03 10.95
N PHE A 79 -0.05 -0.73 9.71
CA PHE A 79 1.25 -0.15 9.37
C PHE A 79 1.16 1.37 9.45
N GLY A 80 2.24 2.01 9.89
CA GLY A 80 2.26 3.46 9.94
C GLY A 80 3.61 4.07 10.24
N VAL A 81 3.58 5.39 10.43
CA VAL A 81 4.78 6.21 10.69
C VAL A 81 4.51 7.16 11.84
N THR A 82 5.44 7.24 12.78
CA THR A 82 5.35 8.21 13.90
C THR A 82 5.62 9.64 13.42
N LYS A 83 5.31 10.63 14.27
CA LYS A 83 5.68 12.04 13.99
C LYS A 83 7.19 12.22 13.78
N ASP A 84 7.99 11.43 14.48
CA ASP A 84 9.46 11.44 14.38
C ASP A 84 10.01 10.65 13.18
N GLY A 85 9.14 10.04 12.36
CA GLY A 85 9.52 9.31 11.15
C GLY A 85 9.91 7.85 11.37
N TYR A 86 9.56 7.25 12.51
CA TYR A 86 9.81 5.82 12.75
C TYR A 86 8.71 4.97 12.09
N SER A 87 9.08 3.89 11.42
CA SER A 87 8.11 2.91 10.93
C SER A 87 7.64 2.00 12.05
N ILE A 88 6.32 1.76 12.10
CA ILE A 88 5.67 0.97 13.14
C ILE A 88 4.66 -0.01 12.54
N LEU A 89 4.66 -1.24 13.08
CA LEU A 89 3.55 -2.17 12.97
C LEU A 89 2.83 -2.25 14.32
N VAL A 90 1.52 -2.00 14.33
CA VAL A 90 0.64 -2.19 15.49
C VAL A 90 -0.27 -3.38 15.24
N ARG A 91 -0.18 -4.39 16.10
CA ARG A 91 -1.09 -5.55 16.14
C ARG A 91 -2.26 -5.23 17.08
N VAL A 92 -3.41 -4.92 16.51
CA VAL A 92 -4.65 -4.65 17.25
C VAL A 92 -5.35 -5.96 17.54
N LEU A 93 -5.58 -6.22 18.83
CA LEU A 93 -6.20 -7.42 19.36
C LEU A 93 -7.67 -7.14 19.74
N ASP A 94 -8.39 -8.20 20.07
CA ASP A 94 -9.73 -8.14 20.68
C ASP A 94 -10.80 -7.46 19.82
N PHE A 95 -10.71 -7.59 18.50
CA PHE A 95 -11.77 -7.22 17.57
C PHE A 95 -12.43 -8.48 17.00
N PRO A 96 -13.57 -8.96 17.54
CA PRO A 96 -14.27 -10.11 16.98
C PRO A 96 -14.91 -9.74 15.63
N HIS A 97 -14.86 -10.66 14.66
CA HIS A 97 -15.66 -10.51 13.44
C HIS A 97 -17.06 -11.06 13.70
N TYR A 98 -18.10 -10.48 13.10
CA TYR A 98 -19.47 -10.90 13.34
C TYR A 98 -20.37 -10.69 12.12
N PHE A 99 -21.51 -11.36 12.15
CA PHE A 99 -22.60 -11.20 11.19
C PHE A 99 -23.95 -11.38 11.89
N TYR A 100 -25.03 -11.09 11.18
CA TYR A 100 -26.39 -11.22 11.71
C TYR A 100 -27.19 -12.29 10.97
N TYR A 101 -28.07 -12.97 11.70
CA TYR A 101 -29.02 -13.95 11.19
C TYR A 101 -30.38 -13.77 11.89
N PRO A 102 -31.53 -13.86 11.20
CA PRO A 102 -32.84 -13.70 11.83
C PRO A 102 -33.04 -14.66 13.01
N ALA A 103 -33.56 -14.15 14.14
CA ALA A 103 -33.89 -15.02 15.28
C ALA A 103 -35.12 -15.86 14.93
N PRO A 104 -35.07 -17.20 15.10
CA PRO A 104 -36.22 -18.04 14.78
C PRO A 104 -37.36 -17.84 15.80
N GLN A 105 -38.58 -18.15 15.38
CA GLN A 105 -39.75 -18.03 16.25
C GLN A 105 -39.61 -18.94 17.49
N GLY A 106 -39.79 -18.35 18.68
CA GLY A 106 -39.68 -19.07 19.97
C GLY A 106 -38.25 -19.24 20.48
N PHE A 107 -37.29 -18.52 19.90
CA PHE A 107 -35.94 -18.38 20.44
C PHE A 107 -35.92 -17.36 21.57
N GLU A 108 -35.35 -17.72 22.71
CA GLU A 108 -35.32 -16.88 23.92
C GLU A 108 -33.87 -16.62 24.38
N GLU A 109 -33.65 -15.72 25.36
CA GLU A 109 -32.31 -15.41 25.86
C GLU A 109 -31.60 -16.64 26.46
N GLU A 110 -32.33 -17.58 27.06
CA GLU A 110 -31.78 -18.80 27.63
C GLU A 110 -31.18 -19.73 26.56
N ASP A 111 -31.53 -19.54 25.29
CA ASP A 111 -31.00 -20.33 24.16
C ASP A 111 -29.66 -19.83 23.65
N LEU A 112 -29.21 -18.61 24.02
CA LEU A 112 -28.00 -18.00 23.47
C LEU A 112 -26.74 -18.82 23.77
N SER A 113 -26.51 -19.18 25.04
CA SER A 113 -25.33 -19.96 25.43
C SER A 113 -25.38 -21.39 24.90
N PRO A 114 -26.48 -22.15 25.04
CA PRO A 114 -26.58 -23.50 24.48
C PRO A 114 -26.44 -23.54 22.95
N LEU A 115 -26.98 -22.55 22.22
CA LEU A 115 -26.79 -22.46 20.76
C LEU A 115 -25.32 -22.21 20.42
N CYS A 116 -24.64 -21.32 21.15
CA CYS A 116 -23.22 -21.04 20.93
C CYS A 116 -22.36 -22.31 21.13
N GLU A 117 -22.63 -23.09 22.17
CA GLU A 117 -21.99 -24.38 22.42
C GLU A 117 -22.28 -25.37 21.30
N TYR A 118 -23.55 -25.54 20.92
CA TYR A 118 -23.98 -26.42 19.83
C TYR A 118 -23.29 -26.08 18.48
N VAL A 119 -23.23 -24.81 18.10
CA VAL A 119 -22.57 -24.38 16.86
C VAL A 119 -21.08 -24.66 16.93
N ASN A 120 -20.44 -24.44 18.08
CA ASN A 120 -19.04 -24.78 18.28
C ASN A 120 -18.81 -26.30 18.20
N GLU A 121 -19.73 -27.12 18.71
CA GLU A 121 -19.67 -28.59 18.58
C GLU A 121 -19.72 -29.07 17.12
N LEU A 122 -20.57 -28.47 16.29
CA LEU A 122 -20.62 -28.74 14.83
C LEU A 122 -19.30 -28.38 14.12
N LEU A 123 -18.48 -27.53 14.74
CA LEU A 123 -17.18 -27.11 14.22
C LEU A 123 -16.03 -27.94 14.78
N LEU A 124 -16.26 -28.83 15.76
CA LEU A 124 -15.23 -29.66 16.42
C LEU A 124 -14.61 -30.70 15.48
N GLY A 125 -13.68 -30.21 14.67
CA GLY A 125 -12.53 -30.95 14.11
C GLY A 125 -11.22 -30.17 14.29
N THR A 126 -11.23 -29.05 15.04
CA THR A 126 -10.17 -28.02 15.05
C THR A 126 -9.58 -27.69 16.43
N GLY A 127 -10.06 -28.29 17.52
CA GLY A 127 -9.44 -28.21 18.85
C GLY A 127 -9.65 -26.92 19.67
N LYS A 128 -10.42 -25.93 19.17
CA LYS A 128 -10.75 -24.67 19.87
C LYS A 128 -12.13 -24.12 19.42
N PRO A 129 -12.85 -23.37 20.29
CA PRO A 129 -14.08 -22.69 19.90
C PRO A 129 -13.82 -21.62 18.83
N VAL A 130 -14.75 -21.52 17.88
CA VAL A 130 -14.71 -20.59 16.75
C VAL A 130 -15.68 -19.43 16.96
N VAL A 131 -16.90 -19.72 17.39
CA VAL A 131 -17.91 -18.72 17.76
C VAL A 131 -17.60 -18.28 19.19
N SER A 132 -17.45 -16.97 19.39
CA SER A 132 -17.14 -16.38 20.69
C SER A 132 -18.38 -16.08 21.50
N GLU A 133 -19.42 -15.60 20.86
CA GLU A 133 -20.65 -15.13 21.50
C GLU A 133 -21.79 -15.10 20.48
N ILE A 134 -23.01 -15.33 20.95
CA ILE A 134 -24.25 -15.04 20.23
C ILE A 134 -25.07 -14.10 21.10
N GLN A 135 -25.52 -12.99 20.53
CA GLN A 135 -26.35 -11.98 21.20
C GLN A 135 -27.67 -11.83 20.47
N LEU A 136 -28.75 -11.56 21.21
CA LEU A 136 -30.03 -11.17 20.63
C LEU A 136 -30.07 -9.64 20.48
N GLU A 137 -30.32 -9.14 19.28
CA GLU A 137 -30.41 -7.72 18.99
C GLU A 137 -31.64 -7.40 18.14
N THR A 138 -32.37 -6.34 18.50
CA THR A 138 -33.48 -5.82 17.70
C THR A 138 -32.96 -4.87 16.62
N GLN A 139 -33.17 -5.21 15.35
CA GLN A 139 -32.65 -4.48 14.19
C GLN A 139 -33.73 -4.27 13.12
N THR A 140 -33.48 -3.38 12.17
CA THR A 140 -34.31 -3.21 10.96
C THR A 140 -33.53 -3.64 9.71
N THR A 141 -34.20 -3.91 8.59
CA THR A 141 -33.55 -4.33 7.32
C THR A 141 -33.64 -3.29 6.20
N CYS A 142 -34.33 -2.18 6.46
CA CYS A 142 -34.44 -1.02 5.59
C CYS A 142 -34.80 0.21 6.43
N VAL A 143 -34.64 1.40 5.83
CA VAL A 143 -35.10 2.67 6.42
C VAL A 143 -36.60 2.57 6.69
N ASP A 144 -37.01 2.89 7.92
CA ASP A 144 -38.39 2.77 8.43
C ASP A 144 -38.96 1.33 8.42
N GLY A 145 -38.08 0.32 8.32
CA GLY A 145 -38.45 -1.09 8.43
C GLY A 145 -39.00 -1.44 9.81
N ARG A 146 -39.79 -2.52 9.88
CA ARG A 146 -40.23 -3.05 11.17
C ARG A 146 -39.02 -3.61 11.92
N PRO A 147 -38.88 -3.31 13.22
CA PRO A 147 -37.88 -3.96 14.06
C PRO A 147 -38.16 -5.46 14.15
N VAL A 148 -37.12 -6.27 13.99
CA VAL A 148 -37.14 -7.74 14.09
C VAL A 148 -35.92 -8.16 14.92
N GLU A 149 -36.04 -9.28 15.62
CA GLU A 149 -34.94 -9.85 16.40
C GLU A 149 -33.95 -10.58 15.50
N PHE A 150 -32.67 -10.33 15.73
CA PHE A 150 -31.55 -10.95 15.05
C PHE A 150 -30.59 -11.57 16.07
N LEU A 151 -30.00 -12.68 15.68
CA LEU A 151 -28.81 -13.24 16.31
C LEU A 151 -27.59 -12.55 15.73
N LYS A 152 -26.83 -11.85 16.57
CA LYS A 152 -25.49 -11.39 16.25
C LYS A 152 -24.48 -12.44 16.66
N ILE A 153 -23.82 -13.04 15.67
CA ILE A 153 -22.93 -14.18 15.86
C ILE A 153 -21.49 -13.68 15.69
N SER A 154 -20.74 -13.66 16.80
CA SER A 154 -19.36 -13.18 16.85
C SER A 154 -18.37 -14.34 16.82
N LEU A 155 -17.23 -14.15 16.16
CA LEU A 155 -16.22 -15.17 15.91
C LEU A 155 -14.85 -14.74 16.45
N PHE A 156 -14.12 -15.71 17.02
CA PHE A 156 -12.71 -15.55 17.33
C PHE A 156 -11.82 -15.59 16.08
N ASP A 157 -12.16 -16.37 15.05
CA ASP A 157 -11.38 -16.53 13.82
C ASP A 157 -12.19 -16.09 12.59
N HIS A 158 -11.88 -14.90 12.06
CA HIS A 158 -12.53 -14.30 10.88
C HIS A 158 -12.48 -15.21 9.65
N ARG A 159 -11.45 -16.05 9.52
CA ARG A 159 -11.30 -16.99 8.39
C ARG A 159 -12.38 -18.08 8.39
N LYS A 160 -13.10 -18.25 9.50
CA LYS A 160 -14.19 -19.22 9.65
C LYS A 160 -15.56 -18.62 9.35
N MET A 161 -15.66 -17.32 9.03
CA MET A 161 -16.91 -16.60 8.76
C MET A 161 -17.84 -17.39 7.83
N ARG A 162 -17.34 -17.78 6.65
CA ARG A 162 -18.11 -18.57 5.68
C ARG A 162 -18.62 -19.89 6.26
N ARG A 163 -17.75 -20.64 6.95
CA ARG A 163 -18.12 -21.95 7.50
C ARG A 163 -19.21 -21.84 8.56
N VAL A 164 -19.15 -20.81 9.41
CA VAL A 164 -20.17 -20.54 10.45
C VAL A 164 -21.47 -20.07 9.80
N LYS A 165 -21.42 -19.11 8.88
CA LYS A 165 -22.56 -18.64 8.08
C LYS A 165 -23.29 -19.81 7.40
N ASP A 166 -22.54 -20.70 6.76
CA ASP A 166 -23.06 -21.86 6.06
C ASP A 166 -23.73 -22.88 7.01
N ILE A 167 -23.51 -22.84 8.33
CA ILE A 167 -24.24 -23.72 9.27
C ILE A 167 -25.72 -23.33 9.32
N PHE A 168 -25.99 -22.03 9.39
CA PHE A 168 -27.34 -21.49 9.45
C PHE A 168 -28.01 -21.52 8.07
N MET A 169 -27.33 -21.01 7.03
CA MET A 169 -27.93 -20.85 5.70
C MET A 169 -28.17 -22.16 4.95
N SER A 170 -27.49 -23.25 5.29
CA SER A 170 -27.64 -24.55 4.61
C SER A 170 -28.54 -25.53 5.37
N GLY A 171 -29.22 -25.09 6.43
CA GLY A 171 -30.08 -25.96 7.27
C GLY A 171 -29.33 -27.00 8.09
N ARG A 172 -28.03 -26.80 8.36
CA ARG A 172 -27.24 -27.71 9.22
C ARG A 172 -27.44 -27.42 10.71
N CYS A 173 -27.85 -26.21 11.07
CA CYS A 173 -28.27 -25.91 12.43
C CYS A 173 -29.60 -26.60 12.73
N GLN A 174 -29.62 -27.56 13.66
CA GLN A 174 -30.84 -28.27 14.08
C GLN A 174 -31.14 -28.06 15.58
N TYR A 175 -30.60 -27.01 16.18
CA TYR A 175 -30.82 -26.70 17.59
C TYR A 175 -32.33 -26.54 17.88
N ARG A 176 -32.88 -27.44 18.71
CA ARG A 176 -34.29 -27.49 19.15
C ARG A 176 -35.32 -27.45 18.01
N ASP A 177 -34.95 -27.87 16.80
CA ASP A 177 -35.76 -27.75 15.58
C ASP A 177 -36.19 -26.30 15.23
N LEU A 178 -35.62 -25.29 15.88
CA LEU A 178 -35.96 -23.87 15.69
C LEU A 178 -35.49 -23.34 14.32
N PHE A 179 -34.44 -23.93 13.76
CA PHE A 179 -33.78 -23.48 12.52
C PHE A 179 -34.20 -24.29 11.27
N SER A 180 -35.41 -24.85 11.27
CA SER A 180 -35.92 -25.72 10.20
C SER A 180 -36.12 -25.01 8.85
N SER A 181 -36.23 -23.68 8.83
CA SER A 181 -36.36 -22.86 7.63
C SER A 181 -35.15 -21.92 7.48
N PRO A 182 -34.18 -22.25 6.61
CA PRO A 182 -33.01 -21.39 6.42
C PRO A 182 -33.36 -20.03 5.83
N GLU A 183 -32.79 -18.98 6.40
CA GLU A 183 -32.94 -17.59 5.97
C GLU A 183 -31.59 -17.03 5.47
N LEU A 184 -31.63 -15.79 4.96
CA LEU A 184 -30.43 -15.09 4.52
C LEU A 184 -29.68 -14.48 5.71
N SER A 185 -28.36 -14.54 5.67
CA SER A 185 -27.52 -13.76 6.57
C SER A 185 -27.41 -12.30 6.12
N TYR A 186 -27.02 -11.47 7.07
CA TYR A 186 -26.79 -10.05 6.90
C TYR A 186 -25.36 -9.73 7.32
N GLU A 187 -24.68 -8.95 6.50
CA GLU A 187 -23.33 -8.41 6.74
C GLU A 187 -22.19 -9.44 6.94
N ALA A 188 -22.41 -10.73 6.61
CA ALA A 188 -21.37 -11.75 6.69
C ALA A 188 -20.33 -11.65 5.55
N SER A 189 -20.65 -10.91 4.49
CA SER A 189 -19.77 -10.67 3.33
C SER A 189 -18.86 -9.45 3.49
N ILE A 190 -18.93 -8.73 4.61
CA ILE A 190 -17.99 -7.64 4.88
C ILE A 190 -16.63 -8.23 5.22
N PRO A 191 -15.54 -7.89 4.50
CA PRO A 191 -14.20 -8.30 4.88
C PRO A 191 -13.84 -7.83 6.30
N TYR A 192 -13.06 -8.60 7.04
CA TYR A 192 -12.75 -8.34 8.44
C TYR A 192 -12.04 -7.00 8.64
N PHE A 193 -11.10 -6.62 7.76
CA PHE A 193 -10.48 -5.29 7.82
C PHE A 193 -11.46 -4.15 7.55
N LEU A 194 -12.45 -4.36 6.67
CA LEU A 194 -13.44 -3.34 6.32
C LEU A 194 -14.41 -3.16 7.49
N ARG A 195 -14.87 -4.28 8.08
CA ARG A 195 -15.65 -4.30 9.32
C ARG A 195 -14.94 -3.50 10.43
N PHE A 196 -13.64 -3.77 10.63
CA PHE A 196 -12.83 -2.99 11.57
C PHE A 196 -12.85 -1.49 11.28
N MET A 197 -12.63 -1.08 10.03
CA MET A 197 -12.62 0.34 9.66
C MET A 197 -13.98 1.02 9.86
N LEU A 198 -15.07 0.34 9.52
CA LEU A 198 -16.43 0.87 9.65
C LEU A 198 -16.82 1.05 11.11
N ASP A 199 -16.61 0.04 11.95
CA ASP A 199 -17.02 0.07 13.36
C ASP A 199 -16.18 1.03 14.20
N THR A 200 -14.89 1.15 13.88
CA THR A 200 -13.95 2.00 14.65
C THR A 200 -13.80 3.42 14.09
N ASN A 201 -14.29 3.66 12.87
CA ASN A 201 -14.03 4.88 12.10
C ASN A 201 -12.53 5.19 11.90
N ILE A 202 -11.67 4.17 11.93
CA ILE A 202 -10.22 4.29 11.67
C ILE A 202 -9.97 4.28 10.15
N LEU A 203 -10.09 5.47 9.55
CA LEU A 203 -9.92 5.67 8.11
C LEU A 203 -8.45 5.66 7.64
N CYS A 204 -8.25 5.76 6.33
CA CYS A 204 -6.94 6.00 5.71
C CYS A 204 -6.28 7.28 6.27
N MET A 205 -4.99 7.23 6.61
CA MET A 205 -4.22 8.36 7.16
C MET A 205 -4.74 8.94 8.48
N THR A 206 -5.53 8.17 9.22
CA THR A 206 -5.95 8.54 10.58
C THR A 206 -4.76 8.47 11.53
N TRP A 207 -4.57 9.51 12.32
CA TRP A 207 -3.61 9.50 13.41
C TRP A 207 -4.17 8.73 14.59
N LEU A 208 -3.36 7.82 15.10
CA LEU A 208 -3.68 6.95 16.21
C LEU A 208 -2.70 7.19 17.34
N GLN A 209 -3.19 6.98 18.56
CA GLN A 209 -2.41 7.09 19.78
C GLN A 209 -2.48 5.76 20.55
N LEU A 210 -1.30 5.27 20.91
CA LEU A 210 -1.10 4.19 21.86
C LEU A 210 -0.83 4.85 23.23
N PRO A 211 -1.75 4.76 24.19
CA PRO A 211 -1.53 5.33 25.52
C PRO A 211 -0.34 4.70 26.23
N LYS A 212 0.23 5.44 27.18
CA LYS A 212 1.33 4.95 28.00
C LYS A 212 0.88 3.72 28.79
N ASN A 213 1.71 2.67 28.78
CA ASN A 213 1.49 1.41 29.50
C ASN A 213 0.28 0.56 29.03
N GLU A 214 -0.39 0.92 27.92
CA GLU A 214 -1.55 0.17 27.41
C GLU A 214 -1.21 -0.69 26.18
N TYR A 215 0.06 -0.75 25.77
CA TYR A 215 0.53 -1.59 24.67
C TYR A 215 1.75 -2.42 25.09
N ASN A 216 1.94 -3.54 24.42
CA ASN A 216 3.07 -4.43 24.61
C ASN A 216 4.06 -4.31 23.46
N VAL A 217 5.35 -4.21 23.75
CA VAL A 217 6.39 -4.25 22.72
C VAL A 217 6.67 -5.70 22.33
N ILE A 218 6.60 -6.00 21.05
CA ILE A 218 6.86 -7.35 20.51
C ILE A 218 8.37 -7.61 20.51
N LEU A 219 8.75 -8.76 21.07
CA LEU A 219 10.15 -9.21 21.12
C LEU A 219 10.67 -9.51 19.72
N THR A 220 11.95 -9.26 19.47
CA THR A 220 12.57 -9.42 18.15
C THR A 220 12.32 -10.80 17.52
N ALA A 221 12.33 -11.87 18.32
CA ALA A 221 12.09 -13.25 17.85
C ALA A 221 10.64 -13.52 17.42
N GLU A 222 9.68 -12.71 17.89
CA GLU A 222 8.25 -12.85 17.60
C GLU A 222 7.77 -11.87 16.53
N ARG A 223 8.65 -10.94 16.10
CA ARG A 223 8.33 -9.92 15.10
C ARG A 223 8.03 -10.56 13.76
N VAL A 224 6.96 -10.09 13.14
CA VAL A 224 6.59 -10.49 11.77
C VAL A 224 6.89 -9.39 10.77
N SER A 225 7.33 -8.20 11.20
CA SER A 225 7.60 -7.09 10.29
C SER A 225 9.06 -6.65 10.25
N CYS A 226 9.44 -5.96 9.18
CA CYS A 226 10.70 -5.22 9.09
C CYS A 226 10.58 -3.77 9.60
N CYS A 227 9.44 -3.37 10.18
CA CYS A 227 9.29 -2.07 10.82
C CYS A 227 10.27 -1.91 11.99
N GLN A 228 10.69 -0.67 12.26
CA GLN A 228 11.59 -0.38 13.39
C GLN A 228 10.93 -0.74 14.73
N GLN A 229 9.64 -0.43 14.86
CA GLN A 229 8.83 -0.70 16.04
C GLN A 229 7.73 -1.70 15.73
N GLU A 230 7.50 -2.63 16.65
CA GLU A 230 6.39 -3.57 16.56
C GLU A 230 5.77 -3.75 17.94
N VAL A 231 4.46 -3.53 18.03
CA VAL A 231 3.71 -3.51 19.29
C VAL A 231 2.37 -4.21 19.13
N SER A 232 1.79 -4.68 20.23
CA SER A 232 0.39 -5.11 20.29
C SER A 232 -0.41 -4.26 21.27
N ILE A 233 -1.70 -4.10 21.00
CA ILE A 233 -2.63 -3.31 21.82
C ILE A 233 -4.03 -3.91 21.71
N SER A 234 -4.82 -3.88 22.79
CA SER A 234 -6.25 -4.21 22.73
C SER A 234 -7.01 -3.08 22.03
N LEU A 235 -8.04 -3.40 21.24
CA LEU A 235 -8.86 -2.39 20.57
C LEU A 235 -9.42 -1.36 21.57
N GLU A 236 -9.85 -1.80 22.76
CA GLU A 236 -10.37 -0.93 23.81
C GLU A 236 -9.39 0.12 24.31
N SER A 237 -8.08 -0.05 24.07
CA SER A 237 -7.02 0.89 24.45
C SER A 237 -6.54 1.79 23.30
N LEU A 238 -6.83 1.41 22.05
CA LEU A 238 -6.44 2.21 20.87
C LEU A 238 -7.28 3.50 20.81
N ARG A 239 -6.64 4.64 20.56
CA ARG A 239 -7.32 5.94 20.48
C ARG A 239 -7.10 6.61 19.13
N ILE A 240 -8.15 7.22 18.58
CA ILE A 240 -8.00 8.18 17.49
C ILE A 240 -7.44 9.47 18.07
N CYS A 241 -6.37 9.98 17.47
CA CYS A 241 -5.76 11.23 17.88
C CYS A 241 -6.43 12.39 17.13
N HIS A 242 -7.38 13.07 17.79
CA HIS A 242 -8.11 14.21 17.21
C HIS A 242 -7.31 15.52 17.18
N VAL A 243 -6.30 15.64 18.06
CA VAL A 243 -5.41 16.81 18.11
C VAL A 243 -4.08 16.42 17.50
N ILE A 244 -3.89 16.80 16.25
CA ILE A 244 -2.59 16.87 15.59
C ILE A 244 -2.30 18.36 15.48
N ASP A 245 -1.06 18.77 15.71
CA ASP A 245 -0.64 20.15 15.45
C ASP A 245 -1.14 20.55 14.06
N ASP A 246 -1.89 21.67 13.93
CA ASP A 246 -2.61 22.05 12.70
C ASP A 246 -1.68 22.21 11.47
N GLN A 247 -0.37 22.22 11.70
CA GLN A 247 0.69 22.32 10.70
C GLN A 247 1.03 20.97 10.03
N GLU A 248 0.70 19.82 10.62
CA GLU A 248 1.20 18.50 10.19
C GLU A 248 0.08 17.52 9.82
N LYS A 249 -0.54 17.74 8.65
CA LYS A 249 -1.58 16.84 8.12
C LYS A 249 -1.08 15.41 7.87
N PHE A 250 0.21 15.26 7.55
CA PHE A 250 0.84 13.98 7.23
C PHE A 250 2.10 13.78 8.09
N ALA A 251 2.37 12.53 8.46
CA ALA A 251 3.66 12.13 9.00
C ALA A 251 4.78 12.40 7.97
N PRO A 252 6.07 12.42 8.37
CA PRO A 252 7.19 12.57 7.43
C PRO A 252 7.40 11.29 6.61
N LEU A 253 6.51 11.05 5.66
CA LEU A 253 6.49 9.84 4.83
C LEU A 253 7.67 9.84 3.86
N ARG A 254 8.41 8.72 3.79
CA ARG A 254 9.42 8.49 2.75
C ARG A 254 8.73 8.10 1.45
N ILE A 255 8.95 8.89 0.40
CA ILE A 255 8.44 8.66 -0.94
C ILE A 255 9.61 8.24 -1.82
N LEU A 256 9.55 7.04 -2.39
CA LEU A 256 10.54 6.54 -3.35
C LEU A 256 9.91 6.55 -4.74
N SER A 257 10.51 7.30 -5.65
CA SER A 257 10.23 7.27 -7.09
C SER A 257 11.33 6.50 -7.78
N PHE A 258 10.98 5.55 -8.66
CA PHE A 258 11.98 4.80 -9.41
C PHE A 258 11.56 4.55 -10.86
N ASP A 259 12.56 4.23 -11.67
CA ASP A 259 12.49 3.91 -13.09
C ASP A 259 13.59 2.90 -13.44
N ILE A 260 13.33 2.02 -14.41
CA ILE A 260 14.30 1.01 -14.87
C ILE A 260 14.66 1.16 -16.35
N GLU A 261 15.90 0.80 -16.68
CA GLU A 261 16.35 0.61 -18.06
C GLU A 261 16.73 -0.85 -18.32
N SER A 262 16.46 -1.32 -19.54
CA SER A 262 16.73 -2.71 -19.95
C SER A 262 17.59 -2.76 -21.22
N ASP A 263 18.40 -3.81 -21.38
CA ASP A 263 19.21 -4.04 -22.59
C ASP A 263 18.32 -4.48 -23.77
N LEU A 264 17.72 -3.51 -24.46
CA LEU A 264 16.85 -3.76 -25.61
C LEU A 264 17.62 -4.42 -26.75
N LYS A 265 17.12 -5.54 -27.28
CA LYS A 265 17.57 -6.03 -28.58
C LYS A 265 17.15 -5.03 -29.65
N SER A 266 18.06 -4.67 -30.56
CA SER A 266 17.88 -3.66 -31.62
C SER A 266 16.90 -4.07 -32.73
N ASN A 267 15.74 -4.63 -32.39
CA ASN A 267 14.69 -5.07 -33.30
C ASN A 267 13.37 -4.30 -33.12
N GLY A 268 13.35 -3.26 -32.26
CA GLY A 268 12.20 -2.40 -32.01
C GLY A 268 11.04 -3.09 -31.27
N LYS A 269 11.27 -4.27 -30.69
CA LYS A 269 10.27 -4.96 -29.88
C LYS A 269 10.32 -4.48 -28.43
N PHE A 270 9.20 -4.65 -27.74
CA PHE A 270 9.11 -4.40 -26.30
C PHE A 270 10.02 -5.34 -25.52
N PRO A 271 10.64 -4.90 -24.41
CA PRO A 271 11.61 -5.72 -23.71
C PRO A 271 11.05 -7.04 -23.13
N ASP A 272 11.86 -8.10 -23.19
CA ASP A 272 11.56 -9.46 -22.71
C ASP A 272 12.44 -9.84 -21.50
N PRO A 273 11.87 -9.95 -20.28
CA PRO A 273 12.65 -10.22 -19.07
C PRO A 273 13.34 -11.60 -19.07
N ARG A 274 13.00 -12.50 -20.00
CA ARG A 274 13.67 -13.81 -20.13
C ARG A 274 15.06 -13.72 -20.73
N GLY A 275 15.31 -12.70 -21.55
CA GLY A 275 16.52 -12.62 -22.37
C GLY A 275 17.17 -11.25 -22.45
N GLU A 276 16.56 -10.23 -21.83
CA GLU A 276 17.08 -8.87 -21.79
C GLU A 276 17.27 -8.49 -20.32
N ALA A 277 18.46 -8.00 -20.01
CA ALA A 277 18.87 -7.68 -18.65
C ALA A 277 18.32 -6.32 -18.23
N VAL A 278 18.02 -6.16 -16.95
CA VAL A 278 17.93 -4.84 -16.34
C VAL A 278 19.34 -4.27 -16.26
N ILE A 279 19.55 -3.08 -16.80
CA ILE A 279 20.87 -2.44 -16.90
C ILE A 279 21.01 -1.24 -15.99
N GLN A 280 19.93 -0.54 -15.65
CA GLN A 280 19.96 0.55 -14.67
C GLN A 280 18.66 0.61 -13.87
N ILE A 281 18.76 1.08 -12.62
CA ILE A 281 17.61 1.41 -11.78
C ILE A 281 17.88 2.76 -11.11
N GLY A 282 17.13 3.79 -11.53
CA GLY A 282 17.22 5.14 -11.01
C GLY A 282 16.24 5.34 -9.85
N ASN A 283 16.69 5.96 -8.74
CA ASN A 283 15.90 6.13 -7.53
C ASN A 283 16.00 7.57 -7.03
N MET A 284 14.83 8.16 -6.73
CA MET A 284 14.67 9.46 -6.10
C MET A 284 13.87 9.29 -4.81
N ILE A 285 14.48 9.61 -3.67
CA ILE A 285 13.81 9.51 -2.36
C ILE A 285 13.60 10.91 -1.81
N SER A 286 12.38 11.21 -1.41
CA SER A 286 12.03 12.43 -0.71
C SER A 286 11.23 12.13 0.55
N VAL A 287 11.13 13.11 1.43
CA VAL A 287 10.19 13.09 2.55
C VAL A 287 9.01 13.99 2.21
N HIS A 288 7.79 13.52 2.45
CA HIS A 288 6.59 14.32 2.19
C HIS A 288 6.68 15.68 2.90
N GLY A 289 6.37 16.75 2.17
CA GLY A 289 6.51 18.14 2.65
C GLY A 289 7.89 18.77 2.40
N GLN A 290 8.92 17.99 2.03
CA GLN A 290 10.22 18.52 1.63
C GLN A 290 10.26 18.83 0.13
N ASP A 291 11.04 19.86 -0.22
CA ASP A 291 11.19 20.31 -1.60
C ASP A 291 12.25 19.49 -2.38
N ILE A 292 13.31 19.06 -1.69
CA ILE A 292 14.47 18.45 -2.32
C ILE A 292 14.51 16.96 -1.97
N PRO A 293 14.74 16.05 -2.94
CA PRO A 293 15.00 14.64 -2.65
C PRO A 293 16.23 14.49 -1.75
N CYS A 294 16.07 13.79 -0.63
CA CYS A 294 17.16 13.54 0.30
C CYS A 294 18.19 12.54 -0.27
N ASN A 295 17.75 11.58 -1.10
CA ASN A 295 18.65 10.61 -1.73
C ASN A 295 18.37 10.47 -3.24
N ARG A 296 19.46 10.38 -4.00
CA ARG A 296 19.51 10.23 -5.46
C ARG A 296 20.50 9.12 -5.76
N THR A 297 20.02 7.93 -6.13
CA THR A 297 20.86 6.75 -6.31
C THR A 297 20.53 6.04 -7.60
N VAL A 298 21.55 5.68 -8.39
CA VAL A 298 21.42 4.86 -9.58
C VAL A 298 22.25 3.59 -9.46
N PHE A 299 21.62 2.45 -9.68
CA PHE A 299 22.27 1.15 -9.79
C PHE A 299 22.57 0.90 -11.27
N THR A 300 23.78 0.45 -11.61
CA THR A 300 24.19 0.22 -13.01
C THR A 300 24.83 -1.14 -13.20
N LEU A 301 24.47 -1.82 -14.29
CA LEU A 301 25.21 -2.97 -14.80
C LEU A 301 26.39 -2.48 -15.65
N GLY A 302 27.59 -2.93 -15.30
CA GLY A 302 28.86 -2.39 -15.78
C GLY A 302 29.24 -1.06 -15.10
N SER A 303 30.50 -0.67 -15.30
CA SER A 303 31.09 0.54 -14.73
C SER A 303 30.44 1.83 -15.26
N CYS A 304 30.13 2.79 -14.39
CA CYS A 304 29.54 4.06 -14.77
C CYS A 304 30.35 5.22 -14.21
N SER A 305 30.62 6.24 -15.02
CA SER A 305 31.30 7.45 -14.53
C SER A 305 30.44 8.18 -13.49
N ALA A 306 31.10 8.84 -12.54
CA ALA A 306 30.43 9.54 -11.43
C ALA A 306 29.46 10.64 -11.89
N ILE A 307 28.38 10.83 -11.13
CA ILE A 307 27.38 11.88 -11.35
C ILE A 307 27.41 12.82 -10.15
N SER A 308 27.70 14.10 -10.40
CA SER A 308 27.63 15.13 -9.37
C SER A 308 26.20 15.20 -8.81
N GLY A 309 26.05 15.09 -7.49
CA GLY A 309 24.76 15.14 -6.83
C GLY A 309 23.99 13.81 -6.74
N ALA A 310 24.57 12.67 -7.17
CA ALA A 310 23.94 11.35 -7.06
C ALA A 310 24.95 10.23 -6.76
N HIS A 311 24.51 9.18 -6.05
CA HIS A 311 25.30 7.98 -5.82
C HIS A 311 25.18 7.04 -7.03
N VAL A 312 26.32 6.64 -7.58
CA VAL A 312 26.41 5.65 -8.66
C VAL A 312 26.93 4.35 -8.07
N LEU A 313 26.12 3.30 -8.12
CA LEU A 313 26.46 1.96 -7.63
C LEU A 313 26.58 1.01 -8.82
N SER A 314 27.81 0.67 -9.20
CA SER A 314 28.09 -0.18 -10.38
C SER A 314 28.35 -1.63 -10.00
N PHE A 315 27.78 -2.55 -10.79
CA PHE A 315 27.85 -3.99 -10.59
C PHE A 315 28.24 -4.69 -11.89
N GLU A 316 29.08 -5.71 -11.84
CA GLU A 316 29.43 -6.53 -13.02
C GLU A 316 28.44 -7.69 -13.25
N ASP A 317 27.59 -7.97 -12.27
CA ASP A 317 26.62 -9.07 -12.30
C ASP A 317 25.22 -8.54 -12.00
N GLU A 318 24.26 -8.85 -12.87
CA GLU A 318 22.88 -8.38 -12.76
C GLU A 318 22.18 -8.93 -11.52
N SER A 319 22.43 -10.19 -11.16
CA SER A 319 21.83 -10.80 -9.96
C SER A 319 22.25 -10.03 -8.71
N LYS A 320 23.54 -9.69 -8.60
CA LYS A 320 24.06 -8.84 -7.52
C LYS A 320 23.44 -7.44 -7.53
N MET A 321 23.25 -6.84 -8.70
CA MET A 321 22.61 -5.52 -8.82
C MET A 321 21.17 -5.55 -8.32
N LEU A 322 20.37 -6.54 -8.75
CA LEU A 322 18.97 -6.67 -8.34
C LEU A 322 18.84 -6.95 -6.84
N LEU A 323 19.68 -7.83 -6.28
CA LEU A 323 19.69 -8.10 -4.84
C LEU A 323 20.13 -6.87 -4.04
N ALA A 324 21.17 -6.15 -4.49
CA ALA A 324 21.58 -4.91 -3.86
C ALA A 324 20.48 -3.83 -3.89
N TRP A 325 19.73 -3.73 -4.99
CA TRP A 325 18.58 -2.83 -5.07
C TRP A 325 17.46 -3.26 -4.10
N SER A 326 17.18 -4.55 -3.97
CA SER A 326 16.19 -5.05 -3.00
C SER A 326 16.58 -4.73 -1.56
N HIS A 327 17.86 -4.86 -1.21
CA HIS A 327 18.38 -4.50 0.11
C HIS A 327 18.29 -2.99 0.36
N PHE A 328 18.70 -2.18 -0.62
CA PHE A 328 18.52 -0.73 -0.59
C PHE A 328 17.06 -0.35 -0.36
N PHE A 329 16.13 -0.96 -1.09
CA PHE A 329 14.70 -0.69 -0.96
C PHE A 329 14.19 -1.00 0.45
N LEU A 330 14.59 -2.14 1.02
CA LEU A 330 14.23 -2.53 2.38
C LEU A 330 14.86 -1.65 3.45
N GLU A 331 16.10 -1.20 3.25
CA GLU A 331 16.82 -0.32 4.17
C GLU A 331 16.27 1.11 4.17
N VAL A 332 15.96 1.65 2.99
CA VAL A 332 15.26 2.93 2.83
C VAL A 332 13.90 2.90 3.50
N ASP A 333 13.24 1.73 3.49
CA ASP A 333 11.91 1.51 4.05
C ASP A 333 10.88 2.58 3.60
N PRO A 334 10.61 2.71 2.27
CA PRO A 334 9.70 3.71 1.75
C PRO A 334 8.26 3.45 2.21
N ASP A 335 7.54 4.54 2.50
CA ASP A 335 6.12 4.52 2.85
C ASP A 335 5.23 4.57 1.61
N VAL A 336 5.66 5.33 0.61
CA VAL A 336 4.96 5.51 -0.67
C VAL A 336 5.93 5.20 -1.80
N VAL A 337 5.57 4.28 -2.67
CA VAL A 337 6.32 3.95 -3.88
C VAL A 337 5.58 4.52 -5.07
N ILE A 338 6.28 5.34 -5.84
CA ILE A 338 5.75 6.03 -7.02
C ILE A 338 6.66 5.80 -8.22
N GLY A 339 6.19 6.27 -9.37
CA GLY A 339 6.90 6.29 -10.64
C GLY A 339 5.91 6.55 -11.76
N TYR A 340 6.30 6.27 -13.01
CA TYR A 340 5.41 6.44 -14.16
C TYR A 340 5.26 5.12 -14.90
N ASN A 341 4.10 4.49 -14.78
CA ASN A 341 3.80 3.17 -15.34
C ASN A 341 4.51 1.99 -14.64
N ILE A 342 5.02 2.21 -13.43
CA ILE A 342 5.74 1.20 -12.63
C ILE A 342 4.90 -0.05 -12.32
N THR A 343 3.59 0.10 -12.21
CA THR A 343 2.71 -1.02 -11.85
C THR A 343 2.40 -1.92 -13.06
N GLN A 344 2.44 -1.38 -14.28
CA GLN A 344 2.22 -2.15 -15.50
C GLN A 344 3.51 -2.63 -16.18
N PHE A 345 4.65 -2.01 -15.87
CA PHE A 345 5.93 -2.34 -16.49
C PHE A 345 7.01 -2.67 -15.46
N ASP A 346 7.55 -1.67 -14.76
CA ASP A 346 8.79 -1.80 -13.98
C ASP A 346 8.73 -2.91 -12.91
N ILE A 347 7.71 -2.90 -12.05
CA ILE A 347 7.50 -3.91 -11.00
C ILE A 347 7.32 -5.30 -11.62
N PRO A 348 6.35 -5.54 -12.55
CA PRO A 348 6.25 -6.81 -13.24
C PRO A 348 7.55 -7.27 -13.90
N TYR A 349 8.29 -6.35 -14.54
CA TYR A 349 9.52 -6.68 -15.25
C TYR A 349 10.61 -7.16 -14.29
N LEU A 350 10.84 -6.42 -13.20
CA LEU A 350 11.78 -6.78 -12.15
C LEU A 350 11.46 -8.14 -11.53
N LEU A 351 10.19 -8.40 -11.20
CA LEU A 351 9.76 -9.68 -10.62
C LEU A 351 9.97 -10.86 -11.59
N ASN A 352 9.60 -10.70 -12.86
CA ASN A 352 9.80 -11.73 -13.88
C ASN A 352 11.30 -11.94 -14.19
N ARG A 353 12.12 -10.88 -14.15
CA ARG A 353 13.56 -10.98 -14.34
C ARG A 353 14.22 -11.71 -13.18
N ALA A 354 13.86 -11.35 -11.95
CA ALA A 354 14.30 -12.03 -10.75
C ALA A 354 13.93 -13.52 -10.76
N GLN A 355 12.71 -13.87 -11.21
CA GLN A 355 12.32 -15.26 -11.39
C GLN A 355 13.17 -15.98 -12.45
N THR A 356 13.46 -15.33 -13.57
CA THR A 356 14.32 -15.88 -14.64
C THR A 356 15.74 -16.17 -14.13
N LEU A 357 16.25 -15.29 -13.26
CA LEU A 357 17.58 -15.40 -12.64
C LEU A 357 17.58 -16.27 -11.37
N ASN A 358 16.45 -16.87 -10.99
CA ASN A 358 16.27 -17.66 -9.76
C ASN A 358 16.59 -16.88 -8.46
N LEU A 359 16.28 -15.59 -8.41
CA LEU A 359 16.44 -14.74 -7.23
C LEU A 359 15.22 -14.86 -6.32
N HIS A 360 15.17 -15.95 -5.55
CA HIS A 360 14.02 -16.28 -4.71
C HIS A 360 13.73 -15.26 -3.60
N GLU A 361 14.72 -14.45 -3.20
CA GLU A 361 14.59 -13.44 -2.15
C GLU A 361 14.14 -12.06 -2.64
N PHE A 362 14.28 -11.77 -3.94
CA PHE A 362 13.93 -10.48 -4.53
C PHE A 362 12.45 -10.05 -4.35
N PRO A 363 11.42 -10.93 -4.43
CA PRO A 363 10.03 -10.48 -4.38
C PRO A 363 9.55 -10.05 -2.98
N PHE A 364 10.38 -10.16 -1.94
CA PHE A 364 10.01 -9.83 -0.55
C PHE A 364 10.27 -8.34 -0.23
N LEU A 365 9.62 -7.44 -0.97
CA LEU A 365 9.79 -5.98 -0.80
C LEU A 365 8.82 -5.38 0.24
N GLY A 366 7.87 -6.16 0.75
CA GLY A 366 6.85 -5.73 1.70
C GLY A 366 7.42 -5.50 3.10
N ARG A 367 6.58 -5.03 4.02
CA ARG A 367 6.95 -4.86 5.44
C ARG A 367 6.77 -6.12 6.28
N VAL A 368 6.16 -7.18 5.75
CA VAL A 368 5.98 -8.45 6.47
C VAL A 368 7.08 -9.43 6.08
N ARG A 369 7.74 -10.02 7.07
CA ARG A 369 8.84 -10.97 6.94
C ARG A 369 8.31 -12.35 6.60
N GLY A 370 9.04 -13.05 5.73
CA GLY A 370 8.88 -14.49 5.52
C GLY A 370 7.55 -14.94 4.94
N GLU A 371 6.62 -14.02 4.68
CA GLU A 371 5.36 -14.37 4.05
C GLU A 371 5.47 -14.36 2.55
N VAL A 372 5.49 -15.58 2.07
CA VAL A 372 4.89 -15.97 0.81
C VAL A 372 3.36 -15.90 0.99
N SER A 373 2.77 -14.69 0.95
CA SER A 373 1.39 -14.56 0.42
C SER A 373 1.35 -14.88 -1.07
N LEU A 374 2.51 -15.13 -1.65
CA LEU A 374 2.72 -15.65 -2.98
C LEU A 374 2.54 -17.16 -3.00
N ASN A 375 1.31 -17.62 -2.81
CA ASN A 375 0.88 -18.86 -3.44
C ASN A 375 1.58 -18.91 -4.80
N ARG A 376 2.40 -19.92 -5.11
CA ARG A 376 3.26 -19.90 -6.32
C ARG A 376 2.41 -19.65 -7.59
N ASN A 377 1.12 -19.99 -7.49
CA ASN A 377 0.05 -19.67 -8.42
C ASN A 377 -0.34 -18.19 -8.50
N ILE A 378 -0.27 -17.37 -7.44
CA ILE A 378 -0.52 -15.92 -7.43
C ILE A 378 0.61 -15.14 -8.09
N ILE A 379 1.90 -15.48 -7.95
CA ILE A 379 2.94 -14.82 -8.79
C ILE A 379 2.66 -15.10 -10.28
N VAL A 380 2.31 -16.36 -10.58
CA VAL A 380 2.03 -16.82 -11.95
C VAL A 380 0.67 -16.31 -12.50
N GLN A 381 -0.31 -16.00 -11.63
CA GLN A 381 -1.64 -15.48 -11.98
C GLN A 381 -1.70 -13.94 -11.94
N ALA A 382 -1.08 -13.28 -10.95
CA ALA A 382 -0.96 -11.83 -10.85
C ALA A 382 -0.06 -11.28 -11.96
N PHE A 383 0.92 -12.07 -12.41
CA PHE A 383 1.76 -11.77 -13.56
C PHE A 383 1.69 -12.93 -14.56
N PRO A 384 0.69 -12.90 -15.48
CA PRO A 384 0.52 -13.98 -16.45
C PRO A 384 1.79 -14.16 -17.29
N PRO A 385 2.11 -15.40 -17.69
CA PRO A 385 3.26 -15.67 -18.55
C PRO A 385 3.25 -14.78 -19.80
N HIS A 386 4.46 -14.42 -20.23
CA HIS A 386 4.90 -13.53 -21.32
C HIS A 386 3.97 -13.30 -22.53
N SER A 387 3.08 -14.22 -22.91
CA SER A 387 2.17 -14.09 -24.07
C SER A 387 1.19 -12.90 -23.98
N THR A 388 1.14 -12.20 -22.85
CA THR A 388 0.17 -11.12 -22.56
C THR A 388 0.80 -9.78 -22.13
N LEU A 389 2.13 -9.68 -21.99
CA LEU A 389 2.81 -8.39 -21.71
C LEU A 389 3.19 -7.64 -23.00
N GLY A 390 3.44 -8.37 -24.11
CA GLY A 390 4.08 -7.80 -25.30
C GLY A 390 3.18 -7.49 -26.50
N SER A 391 1.84 -7.61 -26.39
CA SER A 391 0.96 -7.20 -27.50
C SER A 391 0.21 -5.90 -27.16
N PRO A 392 0.11 -4.93 -28.09
CA PRO A 392 -0.72 -3.73 -27.90
C PRO A 392 -2.17 -4.04 -27.50
N GLN A 393 -2.68 -5.19 -27.92
CA GLN A 393 -4.03 -5.69 -27.65
C GLN A 393 -4.20 -6.23 -26.23
N SER A 394 -3.17 -6.88 -25.65
CA SER A 394 -3.19 -7.35 -24.26
C SER A 394 -2.95 -6.21 -23.26
N MET A 395 -2.10 -5.23 -23.62
CA MET A 395 -1.98 -3.96 -22.91
C MET A 395 -3.28 -3.14 -22.93
N ALA A 396 -3.98 -3.09 -24.06
CA ALA A 396 -5.32 -2.46 -24.15
C ALA A 396 -6.38 -3.16 -23.28
N LYS A 397 -6.26 -4.47 -23.07
CA LYS A 397 -7.17 -5.25 -22.20
C LYS A 397 -6.87 -5.06 -20.70
N ARG A 398 -5.61 -4.83 -20.33
CA ARG A 398 -5.14 -4.47 -18.96
C ARG A 398 -5.17 -2.98 -18.65
N GLN A 399 -5.31 -2.13 -19.67
CA GLN A 399 -5.36 -0.68 -19.54
C GLN A 399 -6.45 -0.19 -18.58
N ASN A 400 -7.47 -1.00 -18.31
CA ASN A 400 -8.58 -0.57 -17.49
C ASN A 400 -8.44 -0.87 -15.99
N THR A 401 -7.47 -1.65 -15.50
CA THR A 401 -7.38 -2.01 -14.06
C THR A 401 -5.99 -1.77 -13.48
N PHE A 402 -5.93 -1.24 -12.25
CA PHE A 402 -4.68 -1.14 -11.49
C PHE A 402 -4.27 -2.57 -11.06
N PRO A 403 -3.06 -3.04 -11.40
CA PRO A 403 -2.69 -4.41 -11.11
C PRO A 403 -2.43 -4.58 -9.63
N ASP A 404 -2.79 -5.75 -9.10
CA ASP A 404 -2.37 -6.16 -7.77
C ASP A 404 -0.86 -6.43 -7.80
N CYS A 405 -0.11 -5.76 -6.93
CA CYS A 405 1.35 -5.83 -6.86
C CYS A 405 1.73 -6.46 -5.52
N PRO A 406 1.68 -7.80 -5.39
CA PRO A 406 2.02 -8.47 -4.16
C PRO A 406 3.49 -8.23 -3.79
N GLY A 407 3.83 -8.29 -2.50
CA GLY A 407 5.17 -7.99 -2.02
C GLY A 407 5.42 -6.51 -1.74
N TYR A 408 4.37 -5.71 -1.57
CA TYR A 408 4.46 -4.31 -1.11
C TYR A 408 3.57 -4.05 0.13
N GLU A 409 3.15 -5.09 0.83
CA GLU A 409 2.26 -5.02 1.99
C GLU A 409 2.83 -4.05 3.04
N GLY A 410 1.99 -3.15 3.57
CA GLY A 410 2.43 -2.12 4.51
C GLY A 410 3.06 -0.87 3.88
N ARG A 411 3.15 -0.82 2.55
CA ARG A 411 3.59 0.35 1.76
C ARG A 411 2.46 0.79 0.82
N LEU A 412 2.41 2.08 0.50
CA LEU A 412 1.42 2.63 -0.42
C LEU A 412 1.97 2.65 -1.86
N LEU A 413 1.17 2.19 -2.83
CA LEU A 413 1.54 2.26 -4.25
C LEU A 413 0.76 3.37 -4.95
N LEU A 414 1.47 4.37 -5.50
CA LEU A 414 0.87 5.43 -6.31
C LEU A 414 1.61 5.58 -7.64
N ASP A 415 1.08 4.93 -8.67
CA ASP A 415 1.54 5.11 -10.05
C ASP A 415 0.97 6.42 -10.63
N VAL A 416 1.86 7.36 -10.96
CA VAL A 416 1.48 8.70 -11.44
C VAL A 416 0.81 8.63 -12.81
N TYR A 417 1.17 7.64 -13.64
CA TYR A 417 0.52 7.42 -14.92
C TYR A 417 -0.98 7.12 -14.75
N PHE A 418 -1.31 6.22 -13.81
CA PHE A 418 -2.70 5.86 -13.51
C PHE A 418 -3.47 7.04 -12.93
N TYR A 419 -2.87 7.79 -12.01
CA TYR A 419 -3.49 8.99 -11.45
C TYR A 419 -3.86 9.98 -12.58
N ILE A 420 -2.93 10.27 -13.48
CA ILE A 420 -3.17 11.24 -14.55
C ILE A 420 -4.25 10.74 -15.51
N ARG A 421 -4.24 9.45 -15.85
CA ARG A 421 -5.25 8.85 -16.69
C ARG A 421 -6.66 8.95 -16.09
N GLU A 422 -6.80 8.75 -14.78
CA GLU A 422 -8.09 8.77 -14.09
C GLU A 422 -8.60 10.19 -13.81
N HIS A 423 -7.73 11.12 -13.41
CA HIS A 423 -8.14 12.49 -13.03
C HIS A 423 -8.06 13.52 -14.16
N TYR A 424 -7.41 13.19 -15.29
CA TYR A 424 -7.32 14.07 -16.47
C TYR A 424 -7.79 13.35 -17.74
N PRO A 425 -9.08 12.91 -17.79
CA PRO A 425 -9.62 12.13 -18.91
C PRO A 425 -9.59 12.86 -20.25
N GLN A 426 -9.52 14.20 -20.26
CA GLN A 426 -9.29 14.99 -21.48
C GLN A 426 -7.95 14.70 -22.17
N ARG A 427 -7.01 14.01 -21.52
CA ARG A 427 -5.77 13.50 -22.13
C ARG A 427 -5.92 12.10 -22.71
N VAL A 428 -7.08 11.47 -22.52
CA VAL A 428 -7.36 10.08 -22.88
C VAL A 428 -8.30 10.07 -24.09
N GLY A 429 -7.76 9.86 -25.29
CA GLY A 429 -8.56 9.58 -26.49
C GLY A 429 -8.07 10.27 -27.77
N SER A 430 -8.32 9.64 -28.92
CA SER A 430 -7.91 10.14 -30.26
C SER A 430 -8.54 11.47 -30.67
N LYS A 431 -9.64 11.88 -30.03
CA LYS A 431 -10.31 13.18 -30.26
C LYS A 431 -9.68 14.34 -29.49
N PHE A 432 -8.88 14.09 -28.46
CA PHE A 432 -8.25 15.12 -27.64
C PHE A 432 -6.72 15.09 -27.86
N LYS A 433 -6.12 16.24 -28.15
CA LYS A 433 -4.71 16.39 -28.60
C LYS A 433 -3.62 16.05 -27.54
N GLY A 434 -3.95 15.36 -26.44
CA GLY A 434 -3.02 15.07 -25.35
C GLY A 434 -2.40 13.67 -25.42
N SER A 435 -1.10 13.55 -25.14
CA SER A 435 -0.42 12.26 -24.97
C SER A 435 -0.25 11.94 -23.47
N LEU A 436 -0.43 10.68 -23.08
CA LEU A 436 -0.13 10.15 -21.74
C LEU A 436 1.34 9.70 -21.60
N LYS A 437 2.20 9.95 -22.58
CA LYS A 437 3.63 9.68 -22.44
C LYS A 437 4.24 10.64 -21.42
N LEU A 438 5.17 10.16 -20.60
CA LEU A 438 5.83 10.95 -19.55
C LEU A 438 6.36 12.29 -20.08
N ASN A 439 7.05 12.30 -21.24
CA ASN A 439 7.59 13.53 -21.84
C ASN A 439 6.50 14.58 -22.13
N ALA A 440 5.36 14.17 -22.70
CA ALA A 440 4.28 15.10 -23.02
C ALA A 440 3.60 15.62 -21.76
N VAL A 441 3.40 14.75 -20.77
CA VAL A 441 2.81 15.10 -19.48
C VAL A 441 3.72 16.05 -18.68
N ALA A 442 5.01 15.77 -18.62
CA ALA A 442 6.02 16.62 -18.00
C ALA A 442 6.05 18.00 -18.69
N LYS A 443 6.07 18.03 -20.03
CA LYS A 443 6.09 19.28 -20.78
C LYS A 443 4.88 20.15 -20.46
N ASP A 444 3.70 19.54 -20.41
CA ASP A 444 2.48 20.29 -20.21
C ASP A 444 2.30 20.77 -18.75
N PHE A 445 2.56 19.92 -17.76
CA PHE A 445 2.31 20.27 -16.35
C PHE A 445 3.49 20.94 -15.64
N LEU A 446 4.71 20.60 -16.04
CA LEU A 446 5.95 21.06 -15.39
C LEU A 446 6.71 22.09 -16.24
N GLN A 447 6.42 22.19 -17.54
CA GLN A 447 7.27 22.92 -18.50
C GLN A 447 8.70 22.37 -18.53
N ASP A 448 8.83 21.05 -18.34
CA ASP A 448 10.07 20.29 -18.27
C ASP A 448 9.94 19.04 -19.15
N THR A 449 11.04 18.47 -19.63
CA THR A 449 11.03 17.33 -20.57
C THR A 449 11.91 16.19 -20.06
N LYS A 450 11.74 15.00 -20.65
CA LYS A 450 12.73 13.93 -20.51
C LYS A 450 14.07 14.35 -21.09
N GLU A 451 15.15 13.69 -20.69
CA GLU A 451 16.41 13.75 -21.43
C GLU A 451 16.22 13.13 -22.82
N ASP A 452 16.89 13.68 -23.83
CA ASP A 452 16.74 13.27 -25.24
C ASP A 452 17.54 12.00 -25.53
N VAL A 453 17.01 10.86 -25.10
CA VAL A 453 17.54 9.52 -25.41
C VAL A 453 16.43 8.71 -26.04
N ASP A 454 16.62 8.34 -27.31
CA ASP A 454 15.70 7.42 -27.98
C ASP A 454 15.98 5.98 -27.57
N HIS A 455 14.94 5.15 -27.54
CA HIS A 455 15.04 3.73 -27.21
C HIS A 455 16.06 2.96 -28.07
N THR A 456 16.29 3.37 -29.33
CA THR A 456 17.31 2.78 -30.20
C THR A 456 18.75 3.09 -29.77
N GLN A 457 18.96 4.14 -28.97
CA GLN A 457 20.26 4.56 -28.47
C GLN A 457 20.63 3.86 -27.17
N ILE A 458 19.65 3.39 -26.37
CA ILE A 458 19.89 2.67 -25.10
C ILE A 458 20.95 1.57 -25.25
N PRO A 459 20.85 0.66 -26.25
CA PRO A 459 21.79 -0.45 -26.36
C PRO A 459 23.19 -0.01 -26.86
N ILE A 460 23.27 1.17 -27.51
CA ILE A 460 24.54 1.78 -27.95
C ILE A 460 25.23 2.43 -26.75
N LEU A 461 24.47 3.21 -25.96
CA LEU A 461 24.98 3.88 -24.76
C LEU A 461 25.43 2.86 -23.71
N TYR A 462 24.65 1.80 -23.51
CA TYR A 462 24.98 0.73 -22.56
C TYR A 462 26.30 0.01 -22.92
N ARG A 463 26.44 -0.42 -24.18
CA ARG A 463 27.62 -1.17 -24.67
C ARG A 463 28.85 -0.32 -24.95
N GLY A 464 28.74 1.00 -24.81
CA GLY A 464 29.85 1.92 -24.94
C GLY A 464 30.78 1.87 -23.73
N ASN A 465 31.14 3.05 -23.23
CA ASN A 465 32.11 3.22 -22.17
C ASN A 465 31.43 3.71 -20.87
N PRO A 466 32.18 3.93 -19.77
CA PRO A 466 31.59 4.42 -18.52
C PRO A 466 30.85 5.77 -18.65
N ASP A 467 31.26 6.64 -19.56
CA ASP A 467 30.62 7.95 -19.79
C ASP A 467 29.31 7.85 -20.57
N THR A 468 29.21 6.92 -21.53
CA THR A 468 27.94 6.67 -22.22
C THR A 468 26.93 6.00 -21.31
N ARG A 469 27.37 5.11 -20.39
CA ARG A 469 26.51 4.58 -19.32
C ARG A 469 26.10 5.66 -18.32
N ARG A 470 26.97 6.64 -18.04
CA ARG A 470 26.63 7.83 -17.24
C ARG A 470 25.55 8.68 -17.91
N GLN A 471 25.61 8.87 -19.22
CA GLN A 471 24.55 9.57 -19.96
C GLN A 471 23.20 8.85 -19.82
N LEU A 472 23.19 7.52 -19.97
CA LEU A 472 21.99 6.72 -19.75
C LEU A 472 21.49 6.81 -18.30
N ALA A 473 22.40 6.83 -17.31
CA ALA A 473 22.06 6.95 -15.90
C ALA A 473 21.43 8.31 -15.55
N LEU A 474 21.87 9.39 -16.18
CA LEU A 474 21.23 10.71 -16.05
C LEU A 474 19.81 10.70 -16.62
N TYR A 475 19.60 10.06 -17.76
CA TYR A 475 18.28 9.87 -18.36
C TYR A 475 17.35 9.07 -17.43
N CYS A 476 17.81 7.93 -16.88
CA CYS A 476 17.04 7.12 -15.92
C CYS A 476 16.72 7.89 -14.62
N LEU A 477 17.68 8.64 -14.07
CA LEU A 477 17.44 9.50 -12.90
C LEU A 477 16.42 10.61 -13.18
N LYS A 478 16.43 11.19 -14.40
CA LYS A 478 15.44 12.20 -14.81
C LYS A 478 14.04 11.58 -14.88
N ASP A 479 13.92 10.39 -15.42
CA ASP A 479 12.66 9.65 -15.52
C ASP A 479 12.13 9.21 -14.15
N ALA A 480 12.99 8.92 -13.18
CA ALA A 480 12.60 8.75 -11.78
C ALA A 480 12.23 10.08 -11.09
N TYR A 481 12.76 11.22 -11.53
CA TYR A 481 12.52 12.54 -10.91
C TYR A 481 11.22 13.21 -11.35
N LEU A 482 10.89 13.14 -12.65
CA LEU A 482 9.68 13.76 -13.20
C LEU A 482 8.38 13.29 -12.50
N PRO A 483 8.18 12.00 -12.15
CA PRO A 483 7.00 11.55 -11.42
C PRO A 483 6.90 12.16 -10.02
N LEU A 484 8.03 12.38 -9.35
CA LEU A 484 8.05 13.06 -8.05
C LEU A 484 7.63 14.52 -8.18
N LEU A 485 8.09 15.21 -9.22
CA LEU A 485 7.64 16.58 -9.51
C LEU A 485 6.15 16.64 -9.86
N LEU A 486 5.66 15.70 -10.66
CA LEU A 486 4.25 15.58 -11.01
C LEU A 486 3.39 15.30 -9.78
N LEU A 487 3.82 14.37 -8.90
CA LEU A 487 3.15 14.05 -7.64
C LEU A 487 2.86 15.33 -6.85
N LYS A 488 3.88 16.17 -6.69
CA LYS A 488 3.79 17.43 -5.95
C LYS A 488 2.95 18.48 -6.69
N LYS A 489 3.21 18.68 -7.98
CA LYS A 489 2.53 19.71 -8.79
C LYS A 489 1.02 19.48 -8.84
N LEU A 490 0.60 18.23 -8.95
CA LEU A 490 -0.80 17.82 -9.10
C LEU A 490 -1.45 17.40 -7.77
N LYS A 491 -0.71 17.44 -6.66
CA LYS A 491 -1.14 16.99 -5.32
C LYS A 491 -1.76 15.59 -5.35
N CYS A 492 -1.11 14.68 -6.10
CA CYS A 492 -1.66 13.36 -6.39
C CYS A 492 -1.94 12.58 -5.11
N PHE A 493 -1.01 12.64 -4.16
CA PHE A 493 -1.09 11.88 -2.92
C PHE A 493 -2.25 12.34 -2.04
N GLU A 494 -2.36 13.66 -1.83
CA GLU A 494 -3.40 14.26 -1.00
C GLU A 494 -4.79 14.02 -1.58
N GLN A 495 -4.91 14.06 -2.91
CA GLN A 495 -6.14 13.77 -3.60
C GLN A 495 -6.56 12.30 -3.44
N GLU A 496 -5.63 11.35 -3.58
CA GLU A 496 -5.94 9.92 -3.39
C GLU A 496 -6.27 9.57 -1.94
N VAL A 497 -5.57 10.17 -0.97
CA VAL A 497 -5.91 10.03 0.45
C VAL A 497 -7.32 10.54 0.71
N ARG A 498 -7.69 11.69 0.14
CA ARG A 498 -9.04 12.25 0.27
C ARG A 498 -10.10 11.27 -0.25
N VAL A 499 -9.92 10.75 -1.47
CA VAL A 499 -10.85 9.80 -2.08
C VAL A 499 -10.95 8.50 -1.26
N ALA A 500 -9.83 7.99 -0.74
CA ALA A 500 -9.83 6.79 0.10
C ALA A 500 -10.57 7.00 1.43
N ARG A 501 -10.42 8.18 2.05
CA ARG A 501 -11.15 8.56 3.26
C ARG A 501 -12.65 8.72 3.00
N GLU A 502 -13.03 9.43 1.94
CA GLU A 502 -14.44 9.62 1.55
C GLU A 502 -15.13 8.27 1.27
N ALA A 503 -14.41 7.30 0.70
CA ALA A 503 -14.93 5.97 0.40
C ALA A 503 -14.81 4.97 1.57
N SER A 504 -14.18 5.35 2.69
CA SER A 504 -13.87 4.47 3.84
C SER A 504 -13.21 3.14 3.46
N VAL A 505 -12.25 3.17 2.52
CA VAL A 505 -11.47 2.00 2.10
C VAL A 505 -9.97 2.24 2.27
N PRO A 506 -9.15 1.18 2.38
CA PRO A 506 -7.70 1.33 2.38
C PRO A 506 -7.19 1.95 1.06
N PHE A 507 -6.06 2.65 1.14
CA PHE A 507 -5.48 3.38 0.01
C PHE A 507 -5.15 2.46 -1.18
N ASN A 508 -4.43 1.35 -0.94
CA ASN A 508 -4.05 0.42 -2.01
C ASN A 508 -5.27 -0.27 -2.60
N THR A 509 -6.25 -0.63 -1.76
CA THR A 509 -7.46 -1.32 -2.17
C THR A 509 -8.39 -0.45 -3.01
N LEU A 510 -8.28 0.88 -2.90
CA LEU A 510 -9.03 1.86 -3.69
C LEU A 510 -9.04 1.56 -5.20
N ARG A 511 -7.89 1.08 -5.70
CA ARG A 511 -7.63 0.91 -7.13
C ARG A 511 -7.62 -0.56 -7.56
N VAL A 512 -7.19 -1.46 -6.67
CA VAL A 512 -7.15 -2.91 -6.92
C VAL A 512 -8.56 -3.50 -6.87
N TRP A 513 -9.34 -3.18 -5.84
CA TRP A 513 -10.67 -3.75 -5.63
C TRP A 513 -11.77 -2.71 -5.84
N ARG A 514 -12.02 -2.36 -7.10
CA ARG A 514 -12.97 -1.28 -7.45
C ARG A 514 -14.39 -1.49 -6.92
N THR A 515 -14.85 -2.73 -6.83
CA THR A 515 -16.18 -3.05 -6.28
C THR A 515 -16.23 -2.86 -4.76
N LEU A 516 -15.10 -2.87 -4.05
CA LEU A 516 -15.07 -2.65 -2.60
C LEU A 516 -15.63 -1.28 -2.22
N LYS A 517 -15.45 -0.25 -3.05
CA LYS A 517 -16.08 1.07 -2.81
C LYS A 517 -17.61 0.96 -2.75
N ASN A 518 -18.19 0.14 -3.63
CA ASN A 518 -19.63 -0.07 -3.68
C ASN A 518 -20.11 -0.90 -2.48
N ILE A 519 -19.31 -1.90 -2.08
CA ILE A 519 -19.53 -2.71 -0.89
C ILE A 519 -19.49 -1.80 0.35
N ALA A 520 -18.40 -1.06 0.57
CA ALA A 520 -18.25 -0.12 1.67
C ALA A 520 -19.38 0.91 1.71
N LYS A 521 -19.70 1.54 0.57
CA LYS A 521 -20.81 2.50 0.47
C LYS A 521 -22.13 1.88 0.93
N ARG A 522 -22.46 0.67 0.47
CA ARG A 522 -23.70 -0.01 0.87
C ARG A 522 -23.83 -0.15 2.39
N TYR A 523 -22.73 -0.50 3.06
CA TYR A 523 -22.73 -0.65 4.52
C TYR A 523 -22.68 0.68 5.25
N ILE A 524 -22.01 1.71 4.72
CA ILE A 524 -22.07 3.07 5.26
C ILE A 524 -23.50 3.62 5.21
N ASP A 525 -24.20 3.42 4.09
CA ASP A 525 -25.60 3.82 3.94
C ASP A 525 -26.49 3.07 4.95
N ALA A 526 -26.22 1.78 5.19
CA ALA A 526 -26.91 0.95 6.18
C ALA A 526 -26.68 1.40 7.63
N ILE A 527 -25.43 1.65 8.01
CA ILE A 527 -25.06 2.20 9.32
C ILE A 527 -25.73 3.57 9.54
N SER A 528 -25.70 4.44 8.52
CA SER A 528 -26.30 5.78 8.60
C SER A 528 -27.82 5.74 8.68
N GLY A 529 -28.44 4.77 7.99
CA GLY A 529 -29.89 4.54 8.02
C GLY A 529 -30.37 3.68 9.19
N VAL A 530 -29.45 3.21 10.05
CA VAL A 530 -29.73 2.36 11.22
C VAL A 530 -30.49 1.08 10.83
N TYR A 531 -29.98 0.36 9.83
CA TYR A 531 -30.51 -0.93 9.39
C TYR A 531 -29.39 -1.90 8.98
N LEU A 532 -29.70 -3.20 8.94
CA LEU A 532 -28.79 -4.26 8.48
C LEU A 532 -28.87 -4.45 6.97
N ALA A 533 -27.71 -4.53 6.31
CA ALA A 533 -27.66 -4.85 4.89
C ALA A 533 -27.53 -6.37 4.63
N ALA A 534 -28.51 -6.94 3.91
CA ALA A 534 -28.47 -8.34 3.49
C ALA A 534 -27.23 -8.65 2.62
N ASP A 535 -26.68 -9.85 2.72
CA ASP A 535 -25.53 -10.22 1.90
C ASP A 535 -25.88 -10.23 0.39
N PRO A 536 -24.98 -9.79 -0.52
CA PRO A 536 -25.22 -9.81 -1.96
C PRO A 536 -25.48 -11.24 -2.48
N GLN A 537 -26.59 -11.46 -3.18
CA GLN A 537 -26.85 -12.75 -3.83
C GLN A 537 -25.99 -12.90 -5.09
N GLY A 538 -25.24 -14.00 -5.19
CA GLY A 538 -24.53 -14.38 -6.43
C GLY A 538 -23.11 -13.83 -6.60
N MET A 539 -22.52 -13.16 -5.60
CA MET A 539 -21.06 -13.06 -5.56
C MET A 539 -20.51 -14.47 -5.30
N ARG A 540 -19.92 -15.09 -6.32
CA ARG A 540 -18.85 -16.06 -6.05
C ARG A 540 -17.73 -15.21 -5.47
N ASP A 541 -17.59 -15.28 -4.16
CA ASP A 541 -16.59 -14.52 -3.42
C ASP A 541 -15.20 -14.74 -4.04
N ALA A 542 -14.47 -13.64 -4.23
CA ALA A 542 -13.16 -13.57 -4.85
C ALA A 542 -12.07 -14.27 -4.02
#